data_AF-A0AAV2IRT0-F1
#
_entry.id   AF-A0AAV2IRT0-F1
#
_cell.length_a   1.000
_cell.length_b   1.000
_cell.length_c   1.000
_cell.angle_alpha   90.00
_cell.angle_beta   90.00
_cell.angle_gamma   90.00
#
_symmetry.space_group_name_H-M   'P 1'
#
loop_
_entity.id
_entity.type
_entity.pdbx_description
1 polymer ?
#
loop_
_entity_poly.entity_id
_entity_poly.type
_entity_poly.pdbx_seq_one_letter_code
_entity_poly.pdbx_strand_id
1 'polypeptide(L)'
;MYKPKSLTVFSLAIGDVFLALFSMVVYTKYLFEDDFFENHCHLFITAGVYRFYLNTFVYGIGLIVLGLEIILHHRISCLSKLYQVVCSMVASSIPWILGLIIILPLALANIDVNHCRSTSSRDQLKNLLVVSIIIPASGAIITSVLTIVFVKCGVKVLNHQAVSNNPENRVTVMVQNTAYVNNLNVHQHEPIPTEPDNQHLQPLMLADSNQAQHPHCLQEFYNLPITQPCALPTRPQYTRNRGLFLADPTPMASIVTSEDVSSISKHKVFRLLIVSFVYFMLVAPLAFDEFVHLMKKTDKKSESAVVDVLLPLSWLPVIRCFITPVIMYDYSDS
;
A
#
# COMPACT_ATOMS: atom_id res chain seq x y z
N MET A 1 3.68 12.74 -11.80
CA MET A 1 3.31 11.41 -12.33
C MET A 1 2.86 10.57 -11.14
N TYR A 2 1.58 10.21 -11.04
CA TYR A 2 1.03 9.53 -9.86
C TYR A 2 1.60 8.11 -9.72
N LYS A 3 1.98 7.74 -8.50
CA LYS A 3 2.43 6.37 -8.21
C LYS A 3 1.20 5.47 -7.98
N PRO A 4 1.10 4.32 -8.68
CA PRO A 4 -0.09 3.47 -8.65
C PRO A 4 -0.44 2.95 -7.25
N LYS A 5 0.55 2.84 -6.35
CA LYS A 5 0.38 2.44 -4.94
C LYS A 5 -0.47 3.41 -4.11
N SER A 6 -0.67 4.63 -4.57
CA SER A 6 -1.45 5.65 -3.85
C SER A 6 -2.97 5.47 -4.02
N LEU A 7 -3.42 4.70 -5.01
CA LEU A 7 -4.85 4.67 -5.38
C LEU A 7 -5.71 3.94 -4.35
N THR A 8 -5.26 2.81 -3.81
CA THR A 8 -5.99 2.07 -2.77
C THR A 8 -6.09 2.88 -1.47
N VAL A 9 -5.01 3.56 -1.07
CA VAL A 9 -5.02 4.46 0.09
C VAL A 9 -5.96 5.65 -0.13
N PHE A 10 -5.95 6.22 -1.34
CA PHE A 10 -6.85 7.33 -1.69
C PHE A 10 -8.32 6.89 -1.68
N SER A 11 -8.61 5.68 -2.18
CA SER A 11 -9.96 5.07 -2.12
C SER A 11 -10.45 4.90 -0.68
N LEU A 12 -9.58 4.51 0.25
CA LEU A 12 -9.90 4.43 1.68
C LEU A 12 -10.17 5.82 2.29
N ALA A 13 -9.35 6.82 1.95
CA ALA A 13 -9.55 8.20 2.41
C ALA A 13 -10.87 8.79 1.92
N ILE A 14 -11.27 8.50 0.68
CA ILE A 14 -12.60 8.87 0.15
C ILE A 14 -13.70 8.26 1.03
N GLY A 15 -13.56 7.00 1.43
CA GLY A 15 -14.53 6.33 2.31
C GLY A 15 -14.70 7.04 3.67
N ASP A 16 -13.61 7.51 4.25
CA ASP A 16 -13.62 8.30 5.49
C ASP A 16 -14.29 9.67 5.30
N VAL A 17 -14.06 10.33 4.18
CA VAL A 17 -14.75 11.59 3.82
C VAL A 17 -16.26 11.36 3.72
N PHE A 18 -16.69 10.29 3.05
CA PHE A 18 -18.11 9.94 2.99
C PHE A 18 -18.68 9.58 4.37
N LEU A 19 -17.92 8.91 5.24
CA LEU A 19 -18.35 8.66 6.62
C LEU A 19 -18.59 9.97 7.38
N ALA A 20 -17.69 10.93 7.25
CA ALA A 20 -17.82 12.24 7.88
C ALA A 20 -18.99 13.07 7.31
N LEU A 21 -19.14 13.09 5.98
CA LEU A 21 -20.15 13.93 5.32
C LEU A 21 -21.56 13.33 5.35
N PHE A 22 -21.70 12.01 5.23
CA PHE A 22 -23.00 11.37 5.21
C PHE A 22 -23.39 10.90 6.62
N SER A 23 -22.71 9.89 7.15
CA SER A 23 -23.14 9.26 8.40
C SER A 23 -23.10 10.23 9.58
N MET A 24 -22.03 11.01 9.75
CA MET A 24 -21.96 11.91 10.91
C MET A 24 -23.00 13.03 10.85
N VAL A 25 -23.27 13.60 9.67
CA VAL A 25 -24.32 14.63 9.52
C VAL A 25 -25.70 14.08 9.88
N VAL A 26 -26.02 12.86 9.47
CA VAL A 26 -27.28 12.20 9.83
C VAL A 26 -27.39 11.97 11.33
N TYR A 27 -26.32 11.49 11.97
CA TYR A 27 -26.28 11.31 13.42
C TYR A 27 -26.37 12.65 14.17
N THR A 28 -25.72 13.70 13.68
CA THR A 28 -25.82 15.05 14.25
C THR A 28 -27.26 15.56 14.17
N LYS A 29 -27.94 15.42 13.03
CA LYS A 29 -29.36 15.79 12.92
C LYS A 29 -30.22 15.02 13.91
N TYR A 30 -30.03 13.70 14.02
CA TYR A 30 -30.73 12.88 15.00
C TYR A 30 -30.54 13.36 16.46
N LEU A 31 -29.37 13.90 16.81
CA LEU A 31 -29.10 14.41 18.17
C LEU A 31 -29.71 15.79 18.46
N PHE A 32 -30.02 16.59 17.42
CA PHE A 32 -30.47 17.97 17.58
C PHE A 32 -31.92 18.22 17.13
N GLU A 33 -32.52 17.31 16.37
CA GLU A 33 -33.90 17.38 15.90
C GLU A 33 -34.72 16.24 16.52
N ASP A 34 -35.62 16.56 17.46
CA ASP A 34 -36.36 15.57 18.27
C ASP A 34 -37.20 14.60 17.41
N ASP A 35 -37.77 15.06 16.30
CA ASP A 35 -38.64 14.26 15.41
C ASP A 35 -37.92 13.68 14.17
N PHE A 36 -36.59 13.77 14.11
CA PHE A 36 -35.84 13.34 12.92
C PHE A 36 -35.95 11.84 12.68
N PHE A 37 -35.92 11.03 13.74
CA PHE A 37 -35.99 9.58 13.64
C PHE A 37 -37.33 9.10 13.07
N GLU A 38 -38.45 9.67 13.54
CA GLU A 38 -39.78 9.26 13.08
C GLU A 38 -39.99 9.58 11.59
N ASN A 39 -39.47 10.71 11.12
CA ASN A 39 -39.64 11.15 9.74
C ASN A 39 -38.59 10.57 8.77
N HIS A 40 -37.39 10.24 9.23
CA HIS A 40 -36.25 9.86 8.39
C HIS A 40 -35.53 8.59 8.85
N CYS A 41 -36.23 7.64 9.45
CA CYS A 41 -35.58 6.46 10.00
C CYS A 41 -34.81 5.63 8.94
N HIS A 42 -35.28 5.56 7.69
CA HIS A 42 -34.54 4.87 6.62
C HIS A 42 -33.15 5.49 6.42
N LEU A 43 -33.06 6.82 6.46
CA LEU A 43 -31.81 7.55 6.35
C LEU A 43 -30.89 7.26 7.54
N PHE A 44 -31.46 7.24 8.76
CA PHE A 44 -30.74 6.91 9.98
C PHE A 44 -30.19 5.48 9.96
N ILE A 45 -31.00 4.49 9.58
CA ILE A 45 -30.57 3.10 9.51
C ILE A 45 -29.50 2.92 8.42
N THR A 46 -29.68 3.53 7.25
CA THR A 46 -28.69 3.50 6.16
C THR A 46 -27.36 4.12 6.61
N ALA A 47 -27.41 5.26 7.30
CA ALA A 47 -26.24 5.92 7.86
C ALA A 47 -25.52 5.04 8.91
N GLY A 48 -26.28 4.32 9.75
CA GLY A 48 -25.75 3.35 10.70
C GLY A 48 -25.10 2.15 10.03
N VAL A 49 -25.76 1.56 9.02
CA VAL A 49 -25.22 0.44 8.23
C VAL A 49 -23.92 0.84 7.53
N TYR A 50 -23.89 2.03 6.94
CA TYR A 50 -22.70 2.58 6.31
C TYR A 50 -21.56 2.74 7.34
N ARG A 51 -21.85 3.37 8.48
CA ARG A 51 -20.87 3.68 9.54
C ARG A 51 -20.27 2.43 10.17
N PHE A 52 -21.10 1.50 10.63
CA PHE A 52 -20.68 0.39 11.48
C PHE A 52 -20.25 -0.84 10.71
N TYR A 53 -20.93 -1.18 9.61
CA TYR A 53 -20.69 -2.43 8.90
C TYR A 53 -19.96 -2.22 7.58
N LEU A 54 -20.52 -1.41 6.67
CA LEU A 54 -19.98 -1.27 5.32
C LEU A 54 -18.59 -0.65 5.32
N ASN A 55 -18.42 0.52 5.95
CA ASN A 55 -17.12 1.18 5.92
C ASN A 55 -16.08 0.35 6.69
N THR A 56 -16.45 -0.29 7.80
CA THR A 56 -15.56 -1.19 8.55
C THR A 56 -15.10 -2.35 7.66
N PHE A 57 -16.02 -3.01 6.97
CA PHE A 57 -15.69 -4.06 6.01
C PHE A 57 -14.75 -3.57 4.90
N VAL A 58 -15.10 -2.47 4.22
CA VAL A 58 -14.33 -1.88 3.13
C VAL A 58 -12.90 -1.57 3.58
N TYR A 59 -12.73 -1.00 4.78
CA TYR A 59 -11.42 -0.69 5.32
C TYR A 59 -10.58 -1.94 5.63
N GLY A 60 -11.18 -2.94 6.27
CA GLY A 60 -10.51 -4.21 6.54
C GLY A 60 -10.06 -4.92 5.25
N ILE A 61 -10.95 -5.02 4.26
CA ILE A 61 -10.60 -5.58 2.94
C ILE A 61 -9.56 -4.71 2.21
N GLY A 62 -9.62 -3.39 2.35
CA GLY A 62 -8.61 -2.49 1.79
C GLY A 62 -7.21 -2.75 2.35
N LEU A 63 -7.07 -3.02 3.66
CA LEU A 63 -5.80 -3.42 4.25
C LEU A 63 -5.29 -4.77 3.72
N ILE A 64 -6.19 -5.74 3.50
CA ILE A 64 -5.87 -7.02 2.86
C ILE A 64 -5.34 -6.80 1.45
N VAL A 65 -6.03 -5.97 0.65
CA VAL A 65 -5.62 -5.63 -0.72
C VAL A 65 -4.27 -4.92 -0.71
N LEU A 66 -4.03 -3.97 0.20
CA LEU A 66 -2.71 -3.32 0.35
C LEU A 66 -1.60 -4.33 0.67
N GLY A 67 -1.85 -5.29 1.55
CA GLY A 67 -0.89 -6.37 1.84
C GLY A 67 -0.59 -7.22 0.60
N LEU A 68 -1.61 -7.60 -0.16
CA LEU A 68 -1.46 -8.35 -1.41
C LEU A 68 -0.72 -7.55 -2.49
N GLU A 69 -0.99 -6.25 -2.61
CA GLU A 69 -0.25 -5.37 -3.53
C GLU A 69 1.24 -5.33 -3.19
N ILE A 70 1.61 -5.31 -1.90
CA ILE A 70 3.03 -5.36 -1.49
C ILE A 70 3.68 -6.67 -1.92
N ILE A 71 3.01 -7.81 -1.70
CA ILE A 71 3.52 -9.13 -2.10
C ILE A 71 3.68 -9.22 -3.63
N LEU A 72 2.69 -8.73 -4.38
CA LEU A 72 2.66 -8.80 -5.84
C LEU A 72 3.48 -7.72 -6.52
N HIS A 73 3.95 -6.70 -5.79
CA HIS A 73 4.64 -5.54 -6.36
C HIS A 73 5.83 -5.94 -7.25
N HIS A 74 6.61 -6.94 -6.84
CA HIS A 74 7.76 -7.39 -7.62
C HIS A 74 7.36 -7.97 -8.99
N ARG A 75 6.23 -8.69 -9.06
CA ARG A 75 5.70 -9.23 -10.32
C ARG A 75 5.08 -8.14 -11.19
N ILE A 76 4.36 -7.20 -10.57
CA ILE A 76 3.66 -6.11 -11.26
C ILE A 76 4.66 -5.09 -11.84
N SER A 77 5.82 -4.91 -11.20
CA SER A 77 6.84 -3.96 -11.65
C SER A 77 7.43 -4.30 -13.03
N CYS A 78 7.34 -5.55 -13.47
CA CYS A 78 7.80 -5.99 -14.79
C CYS A 78 6.78 -5.71 -15.92
N LEU A 79 5.56 -5.32 -15.58
CA LEU A 79 4.50 -5.04 -16.56
C LEU A 79 4.55 -3.58 -17.04
N SER A 80 3.89 -3.30 -18.17
CA SER A 80 3.79 -1.95 -18.74
C SER A 80 3.12 -0.97 -17.76
N LYS A 81 3.51 0.31 -17.82
CA LYS A 81 2.97 1.35 -16.93
C LYS A 81 1.44 1.44 -16.96
N LEU A 82 0.84 1.27 -18.13
CA LEU A 82 -0.62 1.28 -18.30
C LEU A 82 -1.28 0.15 -17.49
N TYR A 83 -0.73 -1.07 -17.59
CA TYR A 83 -1.25 -2.22 -16.88
C TYR A 83 -1.14 -2.06 -15.35
N GLN A 84 -0.04 -1.47 -14.87
CA GLN A 84 0.11 -1.18 -13.43
C GLN A 84 -0.98 -0.26 -12.89
N VAL A 85 -1.32 0.81 -13.65
CA VAL A 85 -2.39 1.74 -13.27
C VAL A 85 -3.75 1.03 -13.26
N VAL A 86 -4.06 0.26 -14.31
CA VAL A 86 -5.33 -0.49 -14.39
C VAL A 86 -5.44 -1.50 -13.24
N CYS A 87 -4.38 -2.25 -12.94
CA CYS A 87 -4.38 -3.18 -11.82
C CYS A 87 -4.63 -2.47 -10.48
N SER A 88 -3.99 -1.33 -10.23
CA SER A 88 -4.23 -0.56 -9.00
C SER A 88 -5.62 0.05 -8.93
N MET A 89 -6.18 0.50 -10.07
CA MET A 89 -7.58 0.95 -10.13
C MET A 89 -8.54 -0.20 -9.77
N VAL A 90 -8.37 -1.36 -10.39
CA VAL A 90 -9.19 -2.54 -10.10
C VAL A 90 -9.04 -2.93 -8.63
N ALA A 91 -7.81 -3.04 -8.12
CA ALA A 91 -7.53 -3.37 -6.73
C ALA A 91 -8.22 -2.41 -5.75
N SER A 92 -8.18 -1.10 -6.03
CA SER A 92 -8.83 -0.08 -5.18
C SER A 92 -10.36 -0.13 -5.18
N SER A 93 -10.97 -0.71 -6.22
CA SER A 93 -12.43 -0.85 -6.36
C SER A 93 -12.99 -2.12 -5.71
N ILE A 94 -12.17 -3.16 -5.56
CA ILE A 94 -12.57 -4.46 -5.00
C ILE A 94 -13.24 -4.33 -3.60
N PRO A 95 -12.66 -3.59 -2.63
CA PRO A 95 -13.26 -3.47 -1.30
C PRO A 95 -14.68 -2.89 -1.33
N TRP A 96 -14.92 -1.89 -2.18
CA TRP A 96 -16.22 -1.24 -2.35
C TRP A 96 -17.23 -2.16 -3.01
N ILE A 97 -16.85 -2.78 -4.13
CA ILE A 97 -17.73 -3.70 -4.86
C ILE A 97 -18.13 -4.87 -3.94
N LEU A 98 -17.18 -5.47 -3.23
CA LEU A 98 -17.46 -6.54 -2.27
C LEU A 98 -18.34 -6.05 -1.10
N GLY A 99 -18.06 -4.86 -0.57
CA GLY A 99 -18.87 -4.28 0.50
C GLY A 99 -20.33 -4.09 0.08
N LEU A 100 -20.56 -3.52 -1.10
CA LEU A 100 -21.91 -3.29 -1.62
C LEU A 100 -22.64 -4.58 -1.99
N ILE A 101 -21.94 -5.57 -2.54
CA ILE A 101 -22.55 -6.85 -2.92
C ILE A 101 -22.84 -7.75 -1.72
N ILE A 102 -22.01 -7.72 -0.67
CA ILE A 102 -22.13 -8.64 0.46
C ILE A 102 -22.83 -7.97 1.64
N ILE A 103 -22.33 -6.81 2.10
CA ILE A 103 -22.77 -6.20 3.36
C ILE A 103 -24.11 -5.51 3.20
N LEU A 104 -24.31 -4.77 2.10
CA LEU A 104 -25.55 -4.02 1.90
C LEU A 104 -26.80 -4.93 1.90
N PRO A 105 -26.88 -6.00 1.09
CA PRO A 105 -28.05 -6.87 1.15
C PRO A 105 -28.17 -7.60 2.48
N LEU A 106 -27.05 -8.01 3.10
CA LEU A 106 -27.08 -8.69 4.40
C LEU A 106 -27.65 -7.79 5.51
N ALA A 107 -27.33 -6.50 5.47
CA ALA A 107 -27.82 -5.51 6.42
C ALA A 107 -29.26 -5.05 6.13
N LEU A 108 -29.66 -4.97 4.85
CA LEU A 108 -30.98 -4.46 4.47
C LEU A 108 -32.07 -5.52 4.38
N ALA A 109 -31.73 -6.82 4.32
CA ALA A 109 -32.69 -7.89 4.07
C ALA A 109 -33.85 -8.00 5.07
N ASN A 110 -33.70 -7.51 6.31
CA ASN A 110 -34.70 -7.67 7.38
C ASN A 110 -34.96 -6.37 8.15
N ILE A 111 -35.00 -5.25 7.41
CA ILE A 111 -35.48 -3.98 7.93
C ILE A 111 -36.91 -3.78 7.43
N ASP A 112 -37.87 -3.74 8.35
CA ASP A 112 -39.21 -3.25 8.01
C ASP A 112 -39.16 -1.73 7.92
N VAL A 113 -39.12 -1.25 6.68
CA VAL A 113 -39.03 0.18 6.35
C VAL A 113 -40.26 0.95 6.83
N ASN A 114 -41.43 0.30 6.91
CA ASN A 114 -42.67 0.98 7.27
C ASN A 114 -42.79 1.21 8.78
N HIS A 115 -42.22 0.33 9.58
CA HIS A 115 -42.29 0.39 11.05
C HIS A 115 -40.96 0.74 11.70
N CYS A 116 -39.92 1.03 10.92
CA CYS A 116 -38.61 1.41 11.43
C CYS A 116 -38.04 0.42 12.45
N ARG A 117 -38.36 -0.85 12.26
CA ARG A 117 -38.04 -1.92 13.19
C ARG A 117 -37.19 -2.95 12.49
N SER A 118 -36.04 -3.23 13.08
CA SER A 118 -35.25 -4.39 12.67
C SER A 118 -36.03 -5.64 13.06
N THR A 119 -36.44 -6.42 12.07
CA THR A 119 -36.98 -7.77 12.25
C THR A 119 -35.86 -8.82 12.15
N SER A 120 -34.60 -8.38 12.12
CA SER A 120 -33.45 -9.25 11.99
C SER A 120 -33.40 -10.25 13.14
N SER A 121 -33.25 -11.52 12.80
CA SER A 121 -33.01 -12.56 13.80
C SER A 121 -31.65 -12.32 14.47
N ARG A 122 -31.51 -12.75 15.73
CA ARG A 122 -30.22 -12.68 16.45
C ARG A 122 -29.09 -13.35 15.67
N ASP A 123 -29.40 -14.45 14.97
CA ASP A 123 -28.45 -15.18 14.14
C ASP A 123 -27.99 -14.37 12.94
N GLN A 124 -28.88 -13.58 12.32
CA GLN A 124 -28.49 -12.71 11.22
C GLN A 124 -27.59 -11.57 11.69
N LEU A 125 -27.91 -10.92 12.82
CA LEU A 125 -27.05 -9.86 13.35
C LEU A 125 -25.65 -10.41 13.70
N LYS A 126 -25.60 -11.61 14.30
CA LYS A 126 -24.33 -12.32 14.53
C LYS A 126 -23.57 -12.58 13.23
N ASN A 127 -24.24 -13.07 12.19
CA ASN A 127 -23.61 -13.32 10.89
C ASN A 127 -23.10 -12.01 10.25
N LEU A 128 -23.89 -10.93 10.35
CA LEU A 128 -23.50 -9.61 9.87
C LEU A 128 -22.24 -9.12 10.59
N LEU A 129 -22.16 -9.23 11.91
CA LEU A 129 -20.98 -8.82 12.70
C LEU A 129 -19.73 -9.65 12.33
N VAL A 130 -19.88 -10.96 12.20
CA VAL A 130 -18.78 -11.85 11.83
C VAL A 130 -18.24 -11.49 10.44
N VAL A 131 -19.13 -11.34 9.46
CA VAL A 131 -18.75 -11.08 8.06
C VAL A 131 -18.24 -9.66 7.85
N SER A 132 -18.83 -8.65 8.51
CA SER A 132 -18.48 -7.25 8.31
C SER A 132 -17.28 -6.78 9.14
N ILE A 133 -17.08 -7.33 10.35
CA ILE A 133 -16.06 -6.85 11.29
C ILE A 133 -14.98 -7.89 11.52
N ILE A 134 -15.35 -9.07 12.02
CA ILE A 134 -14.37 -10.06 12.52
C ILE A 134 -13.51 -10.62 11.39
N ILE A 135 -14.14 -11.05 10.28
CA ILE A 135 -13.42 -11.65 9.15
C ILE A 135 -12.46 -10.64 8.50
N PRO A 136 -12.86 -9.41 8.12
CA PRO A 136 -11.94 -8.46 7.51
C PRO A 136 -10.83 -8.01 8.46
N ALA A 137 -11.13 -7.80 9.74
CA ALA A 137 -10.14 -7.34 10.71
C ALA A 137 -9.09 -8.41 11.04
N SER A 138 -9.51 -9.66 11.26
CA SER A 138 -8.59 -10.79 11.43
C SER A 138 -7.82 -11.09 10.14
N GLY A 139 -8.50 -11.03 8.99
CA GLY A 139 -7.91 -11.17 7.68
C GLY A 139 -6.77 -10.19 7.45
N ALA A 140 -6.97 -8.91 7.76
CA ALA A 140 -5.93 -7.86 7.64
C ALA A 140 -4.65 -8.18 8.43
N ILE A 141 -4.80 -8.65 9.69
CA ILE A 141 -3.66 -9.08 10.52
C ILE A 141 -2.96 -10.27 9.86
N ILE A 142 -3.71 -11.30 9.45
CA ILE A 142 -3.16 -12.51 8.82
C ILE A 142 -2.38 -12.12 7.55
N THR A 143 -2.95 -11.32 6.64
CA THR A 143 -2.24 -10.86 5.45
C THR A 143 -1.01 -10.03 5.78
N SER A 144 -1.03 -9.20 6.83
CA SER A 144 0.14 -8.43 7.25
C SER A 144 1.27 -9.35 7.71
N VAL A 145 0.96 -10.36 8.53
CA VAL A 145 1.94 -11.37 8.98
C VAL A 145 2.48 -12.17 7.80
N LEU A 146 1.61 -12.62 6.88
CA LEU A 146 2.03 -13.31 5.67
C LEU A 146 2.96 -12.43 4.83
N THR A 147 2.65 -11.14 4.67
CA THR A 147 3.51 -10.20 3.94
C THR A 147 4.90 -10.10 4.58
N ILE A 148 5.01 -10.06 5.92
CA ILE A 148 6.30 -10.08 6.62
C ILE A 148 7.09 -11.34 6.29
N VAL A 149 6.44 -12.50 6.37
CA VAL A 149 7.07 -13.80 6.11
C VAL A 149 7.55 -13.86 4.66
N PHE A 150 6.71 -13.47 3.71
CA PHE A 150 7.05 -13.46 2.28
C PHE A 150 8.22 -12.52 1.97
N VAL A 151 8.24 -11.31 2.52
CA VAL A 151 9.34 -10.37 2.30
C VAL A 151 10.64 -10.88 2.94
N LYS A 152 10.60 -11.46 4.15
CA LYS A 152 11.80 -12.03 4.79
C LYS A 152 12.34 -13.26 4.07
N CYS A 153 11.47 -14.13 3.57
CA CYS A 153 11.86 -15.36 2.87
C CYS A 153 12.25 -15.12 1.41
N GLY A 154 11.54 -14.24 0.69
CA GLY A 154 11.81 -13.94 -0.72
C GLY A 154 13.18 -13.31 -0.97
N VAL A 155 13.66 -12.49 -0.04
CA VAL A 155 15.02 -11.90 -0.10
C VAL A 155 16.12 -12.98 -0.02
N LYS A 156 15.87 -14.10 0.68
CA LYS A 156 16.87 -15.18 0.79
C LYS A 156 17.04 -15.96 -0.51
N VAL A 157 15.97 -16.14 -1.28
CA VAL A 157 16.00 -16.92 -2.53
C VAL A 157 16.76 -16.18 -3.63
N LEU A 158 16.60 -14.86 -3.74
CA LEU A 158 17.31 -14.06 -4.74
C LEU A 158 18.83 -13.98 -4.46
N ASN A 159 19.22 -13.88 -3.18
CA ASN A 159 20.63 -13.78 -2.79
C ASN A 159 21.40 -15.09 -3.00
N HIS A 160 20.77 -16.26 -2.85
CA HIS A 160 21.42 -17.53 -3.15
C HIS A 160 21.61 -17.76 -4.66
N GLN A 161 20.72 -17.23 -5.49
CA GLN A 161 20.82 -17.36 -6.95
C GLN A 161 21.89 -16.43 -7.55
N ALA A 162 22.16 -15.27 -6.92
CA ALA A 162 23.24 -14.37 -7.31
C ALA A 162 24.65 -14.92 -6.96
N VAL A 163 24.78 -15.70 -5.88
CA VAL A 163 26.07 -16.31 -5.48
C VAL A 163 26.35 -17.61 -6.25
N SER A 164 25.32 -18.31 -6.75
CA SER A 164 25.49 -19.57 -7.48
C SER A 164 25.82 -19.42 -8.97
N ASN A 165 25.74 -18.20 -9.53
CA ASN A 165 25.95 -17.94 -10.95
C ASN A 165 27.31 -17.29 -11.26
N ASN A 166 28.29 -17.37 -10.35
CA ASN A 166 29.67 -17.02 -10.69
C ASN A 166 30.47 -18.30 -11.06
N PRO A 167 30.55 -18.67 -12.36
CA PRO A 167 31.37 -19.79 -12.81
C PRO A 167 32.88 -19.52 -12.73
N GLU A 168 33.34 -18.36 -12.23
CA GLU A 168 34.75 -17.95 -12.33
C GLU A 168 35.66 -18.47 -11.20
N ASN A 169 35.13 -19.15 -10.17
CA ASN A 169 35.95 -19.73 -9.09
C ASN A 169 36.23 -21.25 -9.21
N ARG A 170 36.09 -21.81 -10.42
CA ARG A 170 36.60 -23.16 -10.74
C ARG A 170 37.69 -23.14 -11.81
N VAL A 171 38.70 -22.28 -11.66
CA VAL A 171 40.03 -22.58 -12.22
C VAL A 171 41.09 -22.21 -11.19
N THR A 172 41.61 -23.23 -10.52
CA THR A 172 42.96 -23.21 -9.94
C THR A 172 43.96 -22.93 -11.06
N VAL A 173 44.32 -21.66 -11.25
CA VAL A 173 45.58 -21.29 -11.89
C VAL A 173 46.49 -20.78 -10.77
N MET A 174 47.53 -21.55 -10.49
CA MET A 174 48.72 -21.06 -9.80
C MET A 174 49.24 -19.84 -10.57
N VAL A 175 48.94 -18.63 -10.09
CA VAL A 175 49.72 -17.45 -10.46
C VAL A 175 50.82 -17.32 -9.42
N GLN A 176 51.96 -17.88 -9.78
CA GLN A 176 53.24 -17.68 -9.14
C GLN A 176 53.59 -16.18 -9.27
N ASN A 177 53.28 -15.39 -8.25
CA ASN A 177 53.78 -14.03 -8.13
C ASN A 177 55.26 -14.08 -7.74
N THR A 178 56.12 -14.01 -8.75
CA THR A 178 57.50 -13.58 -8.58
C THR A 178 57.50 -12.14 -8.06
N ALA A 179 58.13 -11.97 -6.90
CA ALA A 179 58.48 -10.69 -6.35
C ALA A 179 59.32 -9.89 -7.36
N TYR A 180 58.87 -8.69 -7.71
CA TYR A 180 59.74 -7.65 -8.23
C TYR A 180 59.61 -6.42 -7.32
N VAL A 181 60.57 -6.32 -6.42
CA VAL A 181 60.92 -5.11 -5.70
C VAL A 181 61.47 -4.13 -6.74
N ASN A 182 60.87 -2.95 -6.85
CA ASN A 182 61.58 -1.78 -7.34
C ASN A 182 61.20 -0.56 -6.52
N ASN A 183 62.14 -0.21 -5.65
CA ASN A 183 62.30 1.11 -5.07
C ASN A 183 62.46 2.13 -6.20
N LEU A 184 61.65 3.20 -6.18
CA LEU A 184 62.16 4.49 -6.59
C LEU A 184 61.50 5.60 -5.78
N ASN A 185 62.39 6.47 -5.35
CA ASN A 185 62.31 7.43 -4.28
C ASN A 185 62.38 8.82 -4.96
N VAL A 186 61.95 9.88 -4.26
CA VAL A 186 62.30 11.29 -4.53
C VAL A 186 61.45 11.97 -5.66
N HIS A 187 60.81 13.14 -5.55
CA HIS A 187 61.10 14.40 -4.83
C HIS A 187 59.82 15.15 -4.39
N GLN A 188 59.88 15.78 -3.20
CA GLN A 188 59.04 16.90 -2.76
C GLN A 188 59.40 18.20 -3.50
N HIS A 189 58.42 19.05 -3.79
CA HIS A 189 58.54 20.51 -3.83
C HIS A 189 57.21 21.16 -3.38
N GLU A 190 57.33 22.21 -2.56
CA GLU A 190 56.27 23.06 -2.00
C GLU A 190 56.55 24.53 -2.42
N PRO A 191 55.82 25.58 -1.98
CA PRO A 191 54.86 26.35 -2.80
C PRO A 191 55.22 27.84 -2.97
N ILE A 192 54.66 28.57 -3.94
CA ILE A 192 54.56 30.06 -3.93
C ILE A 192 53.26 30.53 -4.66
N PRO A 193 52.58 31.60 -4.20
CA PRO A 193 51.21 31.98 -4.59
C PRO A 193 51.15 33.11 -5.62
N THR A 194 50.00 33.30 -6.28
CA THR A 194 49.56 34.62 -6.77
C THR A 194 48.05 34.67 -7.02
N GLU A 195 47.55 35.87 -6.80
CA GLU A 195 46.18 36.35 -6.54
C GLU A 195 45.18 36.35 -7.73
N PRO A 196 43.90 36.73 -7.48
CA PRO A 196 42.76 36.55 -8.37
C PRO A 196 42.53 37.76 -9.30
N ASP A 197 41.80 37.59 -10.40
CA ASP A 197 40.55 38.34 -10.59
C ASP A 197 39.72 37.93 -11.82
N ASN A 198 38.41 37.95 -11.59
CA ASN A 198 37.28 38.38 -12.45
C ASN A 198 36.90 37.72 -13.80
N GLN A 199 35.73 37.07 -13.71
CA GLN A 199 34.49 37.35 -14.45
C GLN A 199 34.50 37.41 -16.00
N HIS A 200 33.81 36.46 -16.64
CA HIS A 200 32.66 36.85 -17.46
C HIS A 200 31.61 35.75 -17.61
N LEU A 201 30.37 36.17 -17.40
CA LEU A 201 29.12 35.45 -17.41
C LEU A 201 28.46 35.68 -18.79
N GLN A 202 28.03 34.63 -19.48
CA GLN A 202 26.68 34.45 -20.05
C GLN A 202 26.59 33.52 -21.28
N PRO A 203 25.40 32.92 -21.51
CA PRO A 203 25.32 31.55 -22.00
C PRO A 203 24.78 31.41 -23.42
N LEU A 204 25.10 30.23 -23.93
CA LEU A 204 24.61 29.53 -25.10
C LEU A 204 23.06 29.44 -25.12
N MET A 205 22.44 29.94 -26.18
CA MET A 205 21.13 29.44 -26.66
C MET A 205 21.23 29.16 -28.15
N LEU A 206 21.15 27.89 -28.53
CA LEU A 206 20.62 27.51 -29.84
C LEU A 206 20.23 26.03 -29.82
N ALA A 207 18.99 25.78 -30.26
CA ALA A 207 18.54 24.63 -31.03
C ALA A 207 18.62 23.24 -30.36
N ASP A 208 17.74 22.28 -30.57
CA ASP A 208 16.41 22.16 -31.15
C ASP A 208 16.09 20.66 -30.97
N SER A 209 14.83 20.27 -31.13
CA SER A 209 14.44 18.89 -31.52
C SER A 209 14.77 17.73 -30.56
N ASN A 210 13.73 17.16 -29.94
CA ASN A 210 13.72 15.72 -29.71
C ASN A 210 12.34 15.12 -29.96
N GLN A 211 12.27 14.41 -31.08
CA GLN A 211 11.30 13.40 -31.49
C GLN A 211 10.93 12.48 -30.32
N ALA A 212 9.65 12.44 -29.99
CA ALA A 212 9.07 11.39 -29.18
C ALA A 212 8.93 10.11 -30.03
N GLN A 213 9.91 9.21 -29.92
CA GLN A 213 9.76 7.83 -30.39
C GLN A 213 8.88 7.05 -29.40
N HIS A 214 7.65 6.75 -29.83
CA HIS A 214 6.85 5.66 -29.30
C HIS A 214 7.57 4.32 -29.52
N PRO A 215 7.67 3.45 -28.50
CA PRO A 215 7.89 2.03 -28.77
C PRO A 215 6.52 1.35 -28.96
N HIS A 216 6.28 0.89 -30.19
CA HIS A 216 5.32 -0.16 -30.48
C HIS A 216 5.66 -1.40 -29.64
N CYS A 217 4.69 -1.90 -28.87
CA CYS A 217 4.71 -3.26 -28.36
C CYS A 217 3.39 -3.91 -28.77
N LEU A 218 3.41 -4.50 -29.96
CA LEU A 218 2.36 -5.36 -30.47
C LEU A 218 3.07 -6.60 -31.01
N GLN A 219 3.18 -7.63 -30.17
CA GLN A 219 3.25 -9.00 -30.69
C GLN A 219 2.83 -10.03 -29.64
N GLU A 220 1.65 -10.58 -29.90
CA GLU A 220 1.22 -11.97 -29.73
C GLU A 220 1.47 -12.67 -28.39
N PHE A 221 0.40 -12.68 -27.59
CA PHE A 221 0.06 -13.78 -26.69
C PHE A 221 -0.14 -15.06 -27.52
N TYR A 222 0.68 -16.10 -27.28
CA TYR A 222 0.24 -17.45 -26.94
C TYR A 222 1.49 -18.31 -26.62
N ASN A 223 1.36 -19.12 -25.58
CA ASN A 223 2.27 -20.16 -25.06
C ASN A 223 3.22 -19.76 -23.90
N LEU A 224 2.79 -20.12 -22.69
CA LEU A 224 3.67 -20.41 -21.55
C LEU A 224 4.75 -21.42 -21.98
N PRO A 225 6.01 -21.23 -21.53
CA PRO A 225 6.38 -21.83 -20.27
C PRO A 225 7.14 -20.91 -19.31
N ILE A 226 7.10 -21.39 -18.06
CA ILE A 226 7.68 -20.84 -16.84
C ILE A 226 9.21 -20.62 -17.00
N THR A 227 9.69 -19.57 -16.33
CA THR A 227 11.09 -19.19 -16.07
C THR A 227 11.95 -18.78 -17.27
N GLN A 228 11.92 -17.48 -17.60
CA GLN A 228 13.06 -16.78 -18.19
C GLN A 228 13.43 -15.59 -17.30
N PRO A 229 14.70 -15.45 -16.85
CA PRO A 229 15.16 -14.21 -16.26
C PRO A 229 15.10 -13.11 -17.34
N CYS A 230 14.67 -11.91 -16.96
CA CYS A 230 14.65 -10.74 -17.84
C CYS A 230 16.05 -10.54 -18.45
N ALA A 231 16.23 -10.93 -19.71
CA ALA A 231 17.43 -10.60 -20.46
C ALA A 231 17.42 -9.09 -20.72
N LEU A 232 18.49 -8.40 -20.29
CA LEU A 232 18.75 -7.04 -20.72
C LEU A 232 18.81 -7.03 -22.26
N PRO A 233 18.19 -6.05 -22.94
CA PRO A 233 18.34 -5.92 -24.38
C PRO A 233 19.81 -5.57 -24.67
N THR A 234 20.52 -6.51 -25.31
CA THR A 234 21.82 -6.27 -25.91
C THR A 234 21.64 -5.26 -27.03
N ARG A 235 22.00 -4.01 -26.75
CA ARG A 235 21.99 -2.92 -27.72
C ARG A 235 22.97 -3.28 -28.85
N PRO A 236 22.55 -3.25 -30.13
CA PRO A 236 23.50 -3.45 -31.22
C PRO A 236 24.50 -2.30 -31.22
N GLN A 237 25.78 -2.63 -31.09
CA GLN A 237 26.87 -1.68 -31.22
C GLN A 237 26.95 -1.23 -32.69
N TYR A 238 26.49 -0.01 -32.95
CA TYR A 238 26.82 0.71 -34.16
C TYR A 238 28.24 1.28 -34.00
N THR A 239 29.23 0.62 -34.59
CA THR A 239 30.59 1.14 -34.74
C THR A 239 30.60 2.25 -35.79
N ARG A 240 30.47 3.51 -35.34
CA ARG A 240 30.76 4.70 -36.15
C ARG A 240 32.08 5.31 -35.67
N ASN A 241 33.17 4.91 -36.33
CA ASN A 241 34.46 5.57 -36.20
C ASN A 241 34.39 7.00 -36.77
N ARG A 242 34.59 8.01 -35.90
CA ARG A 242 35.34 9.25 -36.18
C ARG A 242 35.34 10.17 -34.96
N GLY A 243 36.53 10.64 -34.59
CA GLY A 243 36.70 11.93 -33.91
C GLY A 243 37.10 11.84 -32.45
N LEU A 244 38.40 12.00 -32.24
CA LEU A 244 39.10 12.25 -30.98
C LEU A 244 38.52 13.50 -30.29
N PHE A 245 37.86 13.36 -29.14
CA PHE A 245 37.72 14.43 -28.14
C PHE A 245 37.58 13.83 -26.74
N LEU A 246 38.23 14.55 -25.83
CA LEU A 246 38.62 14.27 -24.47
C LEU A 246 37.48 14.56 -23.47
N ALA A 247 37.50 13.87 -22.33
CA ALA A 247 36.66 14.03 -21.14
C ALA A 247 35.20 13.54 -21.28
N ASP A 248 35.05 12.22 -21.19
CA ASP A 248 33.81 11.59 -20.75
C ASP A 248 33.65 11.85 -19.24
N PRO A 249 32.60 12.55 -18.78
CA PRO A 249 32.19 12.43 -17.40
C PRO A 249 31.64 11.02 -17.24
N THR A 250 32.41 10.16 -16.60
CA THR A 250 31.94 8.86 -16.11
C THR A 250 30.58 9.09 -15.46
N PRO A 251 29.47 8.55 -16.01
CA PRO A 251 28.23 8.57 -15.26
C PRO A 251 28.53 7.74 -14.02
N MET A 252 28.57 8.40 -12.86
CA MET A 252 28.48 7.72 -11.58
C MET A 252 27.19 6.90 -11.65
N ALA A 253 27.33 5.65 -12.07
CA ALA A 253 26.33 4.64 -11.84
C ALA A 253 26.18 4.64 -10.33
N SER A 254 25.12 5.28 -9.85
CA SER A 254 24.70 5.18 -8.47
C SER A 254 24.45 3.69 -8.26
N ILE A 255 25.44 3.01 -7.69
CA ILE A 255 25.29 1.67 -7.16
C ILE A 255 24.31 1.85 -6.02
N VAL A 256 23.02 1.74 -6.34
CA VAL A 256 21.98 1.57 -5.34
C VAL A 256 22.28 0.21 -4.73
N THR A 257 23.01 0.24 -3.61
CA THR A 257 23.34 -0.95 -2.84
C THR A 257 22.04 -1.64 -2.47
N SER A 258 21.99 -2.95 -2.70
CA SER A 258 20.82 -3.80 -2.44
C SER A 258 20.35 -3.76 -0.98
N GLU A 259 21.18 -3.24 -0.07
CA GLU A 259 20.85 -3.01 1.34
C GLU A 259 19.77 -1.94 1.53
N ASP A 260 19.79 -0.84 0.78
CA ASP A 260 18.84 0.27 0.92
C ASP A 260 17.44 -0.08 0.41
N VAL A 261 17.34 -0.90 -0.63
CA VAL A 261 16.04 -1.40 -1.12
C VAL A 261 15.40 -2.37 -0.10
N SER A 262 16.23 -3.08 0.67
CA SER A 262 15.76 -4.04 1.68
C SER A 262 15.23 -3.35 2.95
N SER A 263 15.80 -2.21 3.34
CA SER A 263 15.42 -1.47 4.55
C SER A 263 14.09 -0.75 4.36
N ILE A 264 13.89 -0.09 3.21
CA ILE A 264 12.64 0.60 2.83
C ILE A 264 11.44 -0.36 2.81
N SER A 265 11.66 -1.60 2.33
CA SER A 265 10.63 -2.64 2.30
C SER A 265 10.19 -3.08 3.71
N LYS A 266 11.15 -3.28 4.63
CA LYS A 266 10.87 -3.74 6.01
C LYS A 266 9.99 -2.77 6.80
N HIS A 267 10.27 -1.46 6.69
CA HIS A 267 9.48 -0.44 7.37
C HIS A 267 8.02 -0.42 6.91
N LYS A 268 7.77 -0.52 5.60
CA LYS A 268 6.41 -0.52 5.03
C LYS A 268 5.57 -1.69 5.53
N VAL A 269 6.15 -2.89 5.56
CA VAL A 269 5.44 -4.08 6.01
C VAL A 269 5.18 -4.06 7.52
N PHE A 270 6.16 -3.62 8.32
CA PHE A 270 5.98 -3.52 9.77
C PHE A 270 4.88 -2.50 10.13
N ARG A 271 4.81 -1.38 9.41
CA ARG A 271 3.75 -0.39 9.60
C ARG A 271 2.38 -0.93 9.19
N LEU A 272 2.27 -1.69 8.10
CA LEU A 272 1.01 -2.35 7.73
C LEU A 272 0.49 -3.28 8.85
N LEU A 273 1.41 -4.00 9.53
CA LEU A 273 1.05 -4.82 10.69
C LEU A 273 0.54 -3.96 11.85
N ILE A 274 1.25 -2.88 12.20
CA ILE A 274 0.81 -1.96 13.27
C ILE A 274 -0.57 -1.40 12.94
N VAL A 275 -0.75 -0.89 11.73
CA VAL A 275 -2.03 -0.34 11.25
C VAL A 275 -3.14 -1.38 11.34
N SER A 276 -2.89 -2.62 10.91
CA SER A 276 -3.87 -3.71 10.98
C SER A 276 -4.20 -4.09 12.42
N PHE A 277 -3.21 -4.08 13.31
CA PHE A 277 -3.40 -4.35 14.73
C PHE A 277 -4.20 -3.23 15.42
N VAL A 278 -3.83 -1.97 15.20
CA VAL A 278 -4.57 -0.81 15.74
C VAL A 278 -6.00 -0.82 15.21
N TYR A 279 -6.18 -1.06 13.92
CA TYR A 279 -7.50 -1.20 13.31
C TYR A 279 -8.33 -2.30 13.99
N PHE A 280 -7.76 -3.49 14.19
CA PHE A 280 -8.43 -4.58 14.92
C PHE A 280 -8.83 -4.15 16.33
N MET A 281 -7.94 -3.48 17.07
CA MET A 281 -8.22 -2.99 18.42
C MET A 281 -9.31 -1.91 18.47
N LEU A 282 -9.51 -1.14 17.39
CA LEU A 282 -10.59 -0.16 17.31
C LEU A 282 -11.96 -0.80 17.01
N VAL A 283 -12.00 -1.90 16.25
CA VAL A 283 -13.26 -2.50 15.77
C VAL A 283 -13.69 -3.73 16.56
N ALA A 284 -12.75 -4.45 17.18
CA ALA A 284 -13.05 -5.64 17.99
C ALA A 284 -13.93 -5.35 19.21
N PRO A 285 -13.75 -4.23 19.95
CA PRO A 285 -14.62 -3.91 21.08
C PRO A 285 -16.09 -3.74 20.65
N LEU A 286 -16.34 -3.16 19.48
CA LEU A 286 -17.70 -3.02 18.93
C LEU A 286 -18.33 -4.40 18.66
N ALA A 287 -17.59 -5.30 18.00
CA ALA A 287 -18.10 -6.65 17.72
C ALA A 287 -18.32 -7.47 19.00
N PHE A 288 -17.43 -7.32 19.99
CA PHE A 288 -17.56 -8.00 21.28
C PHE A 288 -18.77 -7.49 22.05
N ASP A 289 -18.97 -6.18 22.08
CA ASP A 289 -20.12 -5.57 22.74
C ASP A 289 -21.45 -6.06 22.15
N GLU A 290 -21.63 -5.93 20.83
CA GLU A 290 -22.84 -6.38 20.15
C GLU A 290 -23.10 -7.88 20.41
N PHE A 291 -22.04 -8.68 20.49
CA PHE A 291 -22.14 -10.09 20.85
C PHE A 291 -22.59 -10.30 22.30
N VAL A 292 -22.05 -9.54 23.26
CA VAL A 292 -22.48 -9.58 24.67
C VAL A 292 -23.94 -9.13 24.80
N HIS A 293 -24.33 -8.07 24.10
CA HIS A 293 -25.72 -7.57 24.07
C HIS A 293 -26.68 -8.65 23.53
N LEU A 294 -26.30 -9.33 22.43
CA LEU A 294 -27.06 -10.44 21.87
C LEU A 294 -27.21 -11.64 22.82
N MET A 295 -26.18 -11.91 23.63
CA MET A 295 -26.14 -13.04 24.57
C MET A 295 -26.87 -12.74 25.88
N LYS A 296 -26.92 -11.47 26.32
CA LYS A 296 -27.56 -11.10 27.58
C LYS A 296 -29.08 -11.13 27.42
N LYS A 297 -29.71 -12.15 28.00
CA LYS A 297 -31.17 -12.33 27.98
C LYS A 297 -31.83 -11.30 28.91
N THR A 298 -32.10 -10.10 28.37
CA THR A 298 -33.00 -9.04 28.89
C THR A 298 -33.28 -9.10 30.38
N ASP A 299 -32.35 -8.58 31.18
CA ASP A 299 -32.66 -8.13 32.53
C ASP A 299 -32.61 -6.60 32.54
N LYS A 300 -33.81 -5.97 32.48
CA LYS A 300 -34.01 -4.53 32.20
C LYS A 300 -33.21 -3.60 33.12
N LYS A 301 -32.85 -4.07 34.31
CA LYS A 301 -32.12 -3.28 35.32
C LYS A 301 -30.63 -3.12 35.01
N SER A 302 -30.07 -3.95 34.12
CA SER A 302 -28.67 -3.85 33.68
C SER A 302 -28.48 -2.98 32.45
N GLU A 303 -29.56 -2.50 31.83
CA GLU A 303 -29.51 -1.85 30.52
C GLU A 303 -28.91 -0.43 30.61
N SER A 304 -29.18 0.33 31.67
CA SER A 304 -28.66 1.70 31.84
C SER A 304 -27.14 1.75 32.03
N ALA A 305 -26.57 0.86 32.84
CA ALA A 305 -25.13 0.82 33.08
C ALA A 305 -24.32 0.38 31.84
N VAL A 306 -24.96 -0.36 30.94
CA VAL A 306 -24.35 -0.81 29.69
C VAL A 306 -24.33 0.36 28.70
N VAL A 307 -25.43 1.11 28.53
CA VAL A 307 -25.49 2.26 27.61
C VAL A 307 -24.42 3.32 27.91
N ASP A 308 -24.15 3.64 29.19
CA ASP A 308 -23.15 4.66 29.58
C ASP A 308 -21.70 4.27 29.26
N VAL A 309 -21.37 2.98 29.32
CA VAL A 309 -20.04 2.48 28.94
C VAL A 309 -19.91 2.35 27.42
N LEU A 310 -21.02 2.09 26.72
CA LEU A 310 -21.03 1.79 25.28
C LEU A 310 -21.03 3.00 24.38
N LEU A 311 -21.58 4.12 24.84
CA LEU A 311 -21.58 5.35 24.06
C LEU A 311 -20.17 5.71 23.57
N PRO A 312 -19.10 5.76 24.39
CA PRO A 312 -17.75 6.07 23.90
C PRO A 312 -17.16 4.98 22.99
N LEU A 313 -17.48 3.70 23.21
CA LEU A 313 -17.01 2.57 22.39
C LEU A 313 -17.53 2.65 20.94
N SER A 314 -18.75 3.16 20.74
CA SER A 314 -19.36 3.37 19.42
C SER A 314 -18.63 4.42 18.55
N TRP A 315 -17.74 5.22 19.14
CA TRP A 315 -16.90 6.20 18.44
C TRP A 315 -15.55 5.64 18.01
N LEU A 316 -15.09 4.50 18.55
CA LEU A 316 -13.82 3.90 18.15
C LEU A 316 -13.71 3.64 16.64
N PRO A 317 -14.75 3.16 15.93
CA PRO A 317 -14.71 3.02 14.47
C PRO A 317 -14.61 4.34 13.72
N VAL A 318 -14.90 5.48 14.36
CA VAL A 318 -14.74 6.82 13.76
C VAL A 318 -13.30 7.28 13.91
N ILE A 319 -12.66 6.97 15.04
CA ILE A 319 -11.24 7.32 15.32
C ILE A 319 -10.30 6.73 14.27
N ARG A 320 -10.70 5.67 13.55
CA ARG A 320 -9.91 5.13 12.44
C ARG A 320 -9.60 6.15 11.34
N CYS A 321 -10.39 7.22 11.20
CA CYS A 321 -10.12 8.27 10.21
C CYS A 321 -8.75 8.95 10.44
N PHE A 322 -8.19 8.85 11.65
CA PHE A 322 -6.83 9.30 11.95
C PHE A 322 -5.74 8.34 11.47
N ILE A 323 -6.08 7.08 11.18
CA ILE A 323 -5.13 6.07 10.69
C ILE A 323 -4.83 6.29 9.20
N THR A 324 -5.84 6.65 8.41
CA THR A 324 -5.68 6.82 6.95
C THR A 324 -4.61 7.84 6.56
N PRO A 325 -4.51 9.03 7.20
CA PRO A 325 -3.41 9.96 6.97
C PRO A 325 -2.03 9.39 7.33
N VAL A 326 -1.94 8.60 8.41
CA VAL A 326 -0.68 7.94 8.81
C VAL A 326 -0.22 6.95 7.75
N ILE A 327 -1.16 6.21 7.13
CA ILE A 327 -0.86 5.36 5.98
C ILE A 327 -0.41 6.24 4.80
N MET A 328 -1.15 7.30 4.49
CA MET A 328 -0.92 8.15 3.32
C MET A 328 0.45 8.84 3.32
N TYR A 329 0.91 9.33 4.47
CA TYR A 329 2.21 10.00 4.62
C TYR A 329 3.36 9.15 4.04
N ASP A 330 3.40 7.86 4.33
CA ASP A 330 4.47 6.97 3.85
C ASP A 330 4.42 6.63 2.37
N TYR A 331 3.24 6.69 1.76
CA TYR A 331 3.10 6.43 0.33
C TYR A 331 3.45 7.66 -0.52
N SER A 332 3.55 8.84 0.11
CA SER A 332 3.97 10.09 -0.54
C SER A 332 5.49 10.20 -0.69
N ASP A 333 6.26 9.75 0.29
CA ASP A 333 7.72 9.95 0.36
C ASP A 333 8.55 9.00 -0.51
N SER A 334 7.93 7.99 -1.14
CA SER A 334 8.62 6.98 -1.96
C SER A 334 8.28 7.10 -3.41
#